data_AF-A0A7S1DUK2-F1
#
_entry.id   AF-A0A7S1DUK2-F1
#
_cell.length_a   1.000
_cell.length_b   1.000
_cell.length_c   1.000
_cell.angle_alpha   90.00
_cell.angle_beta   90.00
_cell.angle_gamma   90.00
#
_symmetry.space_group_name_H-M   'P 1'
#
loop_
_entity.id
_entity.type
_entity.pdbx_description
1 polymer ?
#
loop_
_entity_poly.entity_id
_entity_poly.type
_entity_poly.pdbx_seq_one_letter_code
_entity_poly.pdbx_strand_id
1 'polypeptide(L)'
;GLPVMLIAPSRERYLDLVAKTRTLASYDDGDQGYLNAYFGQEWTRLHYSYNWMKSKTGNPDAFYWILDNKWEAIRVVHMVGVKPWRCTSHRDCGGFPERVIPRLWALWWDAFLDMCEAKSSLVVCHSPLESPSAAAGAHGGR
;
A
#
# COMPACT_ATOMS: atom_id res chain seq x y z
N GLY A 1 -5.76 12.13 2.60
CA GLY A 1 -4.29 12.23 2.48
C GLY A 1 -3.73 12.63 3.84
N LEU A 2 -2.52 12.25 4.24
CA LEU A 2 -1.39 11.78 3.42
C LEU A 2 -0.61 10.58 4.02
N PRO A 3 -0.68 9.40 3.39
CA PRO A 3 0.17 8.23 3.69
C PRO A 3 1.64 8.38 3.25
N VAL A 4 1.99 9.45 2.53
CA VAL A 4 3.37 9.80 2.17
C VAL A 4 3.63 11.24 2.59
N MET A 5 4.67 11.42 3.40
CA MET A 5 5.05 12.71 3.97
C MET A 5 6.57 12.85 3.97
N LEU A 6 7.04 14.09 3.86
CA LEU A 6 8.42 14.44 4.16
C LEU A 6 8.46 15.12 5.52
N ILE A 7 9.17 14.53 6.47
CA ILE A 7 9.34 15.08 7.81
C ILE A 7 10.81 15.03 8.21
N ALA A 8 11.25 16.03 8.97
CA ALA A 8 12.56 16.01 9.63
C ALA A 8 12.43 15.29 10.98
N PRO A 9 13.24 14.26 11.27
CA PRO A 9 13.27 13.62 12.58
C PRO A 9 13.60 14.64 13.68
N SER A 10 12.79 14.69 14.73
CA SER A 10 13.03 15.54 15.90
C SER A 10 12.47 14.88 17.14
N ARG A 11 13.31 14.73 18.17
CA ARG A 11 12.90 14.15 19.47
C ARG A 11 11.83 14.99 20.13
N GLU A 12 11.97 16.31 20.09
CA GLU A 12 11.00 17.25 20.66
C GLU A 12 9.63 17.11 19.99
N ARG A 13 9.58 17.13 18.65
CA ARG A 13 8.33 16.94 17.90
C ARG A 13 7.73 15.56 18.14
N TYR A 14 8.54 14.52 18.24
CA TYR A 14 8.04 13.19 18.57
C TYR A 14 7.35 13.16 19.94
N LEU A 15 7.97 13.76 20.96
CA LEU A 15 7.38 13.81 22.31
C LEU A 15 6.08 14.63 22.33
N ASP A 16 6.03 15.76 21.63
CA ASP A 16 4.80 16.55 21.50
C ASP A 16 3.70 15.80 20.72
N LEU A 17 4.06 15.13 19.61
CA LEU A 17 3.16 14.25 18.86
C LEU A 17 2.59 13.15 19.75
N VAL A 18 3.39 12.52 20.62
CA VAL A 18 2.87 11.48 21.52
C VAL A 18 1.97 12.10 22.59
N ALA A 19 2.36 13.23 23.18
CA ALA A 19 1.57 13.90 24.20
C ALA A 19 0.18 14.33 23.69
N LYS A 20 0.10 14.84 22.45
CA LYS A 20 -1.16 15.29 21.84
C LYS A 20 -2.10 14.16 21.42
N THR A 21 -1.67 12.90 21.39
CA THR A 21 -2.60 11.75 21.16
C THR A 21 -3.74 11.69 22.17
N ARG A 22 -3.57 12.30 23.35
CA ARG A 22 -4.57 12.31 24.44
C ARG A 22 -5.56 13.46 24.35
N THR A 23 -5.23 14.52 23.62
CA THR A 23 -5.96 15.80 23.67
C THR A 23 -6.43 16.27 22.29
N LEU A 24 -5.74 15.86 21.23
CA LEU A 24 -6.07 16.23 19.86
C LEU A 24 -6.86 15.10 19.20
N ALA A 25 -8.08 15.42 18.77
CA ALA A 25 -8.95 14.47 18.11
C ALA A 25 -8.48 14.15 16.68
N SER A 26 -8.51 12.88 16.31
CA SER A 26 -8.44 12.45 14.92
C SER A 26 -9.86 12.40 14.34
N TYR A 27 -10.08 12.99 13.18
CA TYR A 27 -11.40 12.95 12.54
C TYR A 27 -11.72 11.60 11.88
N ASP A 28 -10.71 10.73 11.70
CA ASP A 28 -10.86 9.40 11.10
C ASP A 28 -10.39 8.26 12.02
N ASP A 29 -10.17 8.57 13.31
CA ASP A 29 -9.59 7.68 14.34
C ASP A 29 -8.22 7.08 13.98
N GLY A 30 -7.64 7.48 12.84
CA GLY A 30 -6.37 7.00 12.33
C GLY A 30 -5.26 8.03 12.44
N ASP A 31 -4.07 7.65 11.96
CA ASP A 31 -2.91 8.52 11.84
C ASP A 31 -3.17 9.66 10.85
N GLN A 32 -3.92 9.40 9.77
CA GLN A 32 -4.17 10.42 8.75
C GLN A 32 -4.92 11.62 9.33
N GLY A 33 -6.02 11.40 10.05
CA GLY A 33 -6.77 12.47 10.66
C GLY A 33 -6.02 13.14 11.80
N TYR A 34 -5.29 12.35 12.59
CA TYR A 34 -4.47 12.85 13.69
C TYR A 34 -3.36 13.77 13.20
N LEU A 35 -2.57 13.33 12.22
CA LEU A 35 -1.44 14.09 11.68
C LEU A 35 -1.93 15.34 10.94
N ASN A 36 -3.07 15.26 10.23
CA ASN A 36 -3.69 16.44 9.63
C ASN A 36 -4.11 17.47 10.69
N ALA A 37 -4.69 17.03 11.81
CA ALA A 37 -5.03 17.91 12.92
C ALA A 37 -3.78 18.51 13.59
N TYR A 38 -2.70 17.70 13.73
CA TYR A 38 -1.49 18.11 14.43
C TYR A 38 -0.69 19.15 13.63
N PHE A 39 -0.44 18.87 12.35
CA PHE A 39 0.35 19.74 11.49
C PHE A 39 -0.50 20.84 10.82
N GLY A 40 -1.84 20.72 10.82
CA GLY A 40 -2.77 21.79 10.45
C GLY A 40 -2.50 22.40 9.07
N GLN A 41 -2.07 23.68 9.05
CA GLN A 41 -1.74 24.44 7.84
C GLN A 41 -0.25 24.44 7.47
N GLU A 42 0.61 23.79 8.25
CA GLU A 42 2.07 23.78 8.02
C GLU A 42 2.52 22.83 6.88
N TRP A 43 1.58 22.41 6.03
CA TRP A 43 1.84 21.46 4.96
C TRP A 43 2.10 22.12 3.63
N THR A 44 3.23 21.79 3.03
CA THR A 44 3.41 21.92 1.59
C THR A 44 2.84 20.70 0.91
N ARG A 45 1.82 20.89 0.06
CA ARG A 45 1.18 19.78 -0.66
C ARG A 45 2.15 19.18 -1.67
N LEU A 46 2.48 17.90 -1.50
CA LEU A 46 3.21 17.14 -2.51
C LEU A 46 2.37 17.03 -3.78
N HIS A 47 3.04 17.05 -4.94
CA HIS A 47 2.38 16.75 -6.20
C HIS A 47 1.76 15.34 -6.13
N TYR A 48 0.55 15.19 -6.67
CA TYR A 48 -0.25 13.97 -6.48
C TYR A 48 0.45 12.70 -6.99
N SER A 49 1.37 12.83 -7.95
CA SER A 49 2.14 11.72 -8.48
C SER A 49 3.03 11.00 -7.46
N TYR A 50 3.37 11.66 -6.34
CA TYR A 50 4.15 11.09 -5.23
C TYR A 50 3.28 10.38 -4.18
N ASN A 51 1.97 10.32 -4.39
CA ASN A 51 1.05 9.59 -3.54
C ASN A 51 -0.22 9.24 -4.34
N TRP A 52 -0.04 8.57 -5.47
CA TRP A 52 -1.14 8.26 -6.37
C TRP A 52 -1.87 7.01 -5.87
N MET A 53 -3.12 7.17 -5.44
CA MET A 53 -3.88 6.12 -4.78
C MET A 53 -4.35 5.06 -5.78
N LYS A 54 -4.12 3.78 -5.48
CA LYS A 54 -4.75 2.64 -6.17
C LYS A 54 -6.23 2.56 -5.80
N SER A 55 -7.03 3.55 -6.19
CA SER A 55 -8.46 3.51 -6.01
C SER A 55 -9.19 4.31 -7.07
N LYS A 56 -10.21 3.67 -7.66
CA LYS A 56 -11.20 4.30 -8.55
C LYS A 56 -12.43 4.84 -7.79
N THR A 57 -12.47 4.70 -6.46
CA THR A 57 -13.59 5.19 -5.63
C THR A 57 -13.61 6.70 -5.62
N GLY A 58 -14.42 7.30 -6.49
CA GLY A 58 -14.61 8.74 -6.63
C GLY A 58 -14.82 9.14 -8.08
N ASN A 59 -13.86 8.82 -8.94
CA ASN A 59 -13.95 9.08 -10.38
C ASN A 59 -13.16 8.01 -11.18
N PRO A 60 -13.81 6.90 -11.56
CA PRO A 60 -13.19 5.83 -12.34
C PRO A 60 -12.61 6.28 -13.68
N ASP A 61 -13.28 7.20 -14.37
CA ASP A 61 -12.88 7.64 -15.71
C ASP A 61 -11.58 8.44 -15.64
N ALA A 62 -11.48 9.38 -14.70
CA ALA A 62 -10.25 10.14 -14.47
C ALA A 62 -9.09 9.21 -14.07
N PHE A 63 -9.38 8.18 -13.29
CA PHE A 63 -8.39 7.21 -12.85
C PHE A 63 -7.80 6.40 -14.02
N TYR A 64 -8.65 5.86 -14.91
CA TYR A 64 -8.18 5.15 -16.10
C TYR A 64 -7.53 6.10 -17.11
N TRP A 65 -8.06 7.31 -17.30
CA TRP A 65 -7.43 8.31 -18.16
C TRP A 65 -6.00 8.63 -17.71
N ILE A 66 -5.76 8.80 -16.40
CA ILE A 66 -4.40 9.02 -15.86
C ILE A 66 -3.52 7.79 -16.11
N LEU A 67 -4.02 6.58 -15.87
CA LEU A 67 -3.25 5.36 -16.11
C LEU A 67 -2.83 5.21 -17.57
N ASP A 68 -3.72 5.50 -18.50
CA ASP A 68 -3.49 5.29 -19.92
C ASP A 68 -2.67 6.43 -20.55
N ASN A 69 -2.87 7.66 -20.08
CA ASN A 69 -2.30 8.86 -20.73
C ASN A 69 -1.17 9.52 -19.94
N LYS A 70 -1.02 9.20 -18.65
CA LYS A 70 -0.08 9.86 -17.72
C LYS A 70 0.68 8.85 -16.86
N TRP A 71 0.79 7.60 -17.31
CA TRP A 71 1.52 6.53 -16.62
C TRP A 71 2.89 6.97 -16.10
N GLU A 72 3.71 7.57 -16.97
CA GLU A 72 5.09 7.99 -16.65
C GLU A 72 5.16 9.14 -15.64
N ALA A 73 4.07 9.87 -15.45
CA ALA A 73 4.00 10.91 -14.44
C ALA A 73 3.86 10.33 -13.03
N ILE A 74 3.34 9.10 -12.89
CA ILE A 74 3.14 8.42 -11.59
C ILE A 74 4.49 8.00 -11.03
N ARG A 75 4.82 8.45 -9.81
CA ARG A 75 6.10 8.16 -9.15
C ARG A 75 5.97 7.20 -7.98
N VAL A 76 4.87 7.28 -7.24
CA VAL A 76 4.58 6.41 -6.09
C VAL A 76 3.12 5.99 -6.14
N VAL A 77 2.89 4.68 -6.07
CA VAL A 77 1.55 4.09 -6.01
C VAL A 77 1.23 3.73 -4.57
N HIS A 78 0.15 4.29 -4.04
CA HIS A 78 -0.33 3.94 -2.71
C HIS A 78 -1.39 2.82 -2.78
N MET A 79 -0.97 1.63 -2.34
CA MET A 79 -1.81 0.42 -2.27
C MET A 79 -2.75 0.44 -1.06
N VAL A 80 -3.89 1.12 -1.20
CA VAL A 80 -4.99 1.15 -0.21
C VAL A 80 -5.85 -0.11 -0.27
N GLY A 81 -6.56 -0.39 0.83
CA GLY A 81 -7.41 -1.57 0.95
C GLY A 81 -6.61 -2.83 1.28
N VAL A 82 -7.00 -3.96 0.67
CA VAL A 82 -6.31 -5.23 0.89
C VAL A 82 -4.92 -5.20 0.27
N LYS A 83 -3.95 -5.65 1.06
CA LYS A 83 -2.54 -5.59 0.71
C LYS A 83 -2.17 -6.70 -0.27
N PRO A 84 -1.25 -6.46 -1.22
CA PRO A 84 -0.89 -7.46 -2.23
C PRO A 84 -0.44 -8.81 -1.65
N TRP A 85 0.36 -8.78 -0.59
CA TRP A 85 0.80 -9.95 0.17
C TRP A 85 -0.29 -10.62 1.01
N ARG A 86 -1.55 -10.25 0.89
CA ARG A 86 -2.68 -11.01 1.45
C ARG A 86 -3.40 -11.82 0.37
N CYS A 87 -2.98 -11.66 -0.89
CA CYS A 87 -3.62 -12.22 -2.07
C CYS A 87 -2.58 -12.95 -2.95
N THR A 88 -2.92 -13.28 -4.20
CA THR A 88 -1.99 -13.93 -5.14
C THR A 88 -1.46 -12.94 -6.19
N SER A 89 -0.36 -13.30 -6.86
CA SER A 89 0.17 -12.55 -8.01
C SER A 89 -0.82 -12.38 -9.15
N HIS A 90 -1.79 -13.28 -9.27
CA HIS A 90 -2.78 -13.30 -10.34
C HIS A 90 -4.16 -12.76 -9.92
N ARG A 91 -4.39 -12.46 -8.64
CA ARG A 91 -5.71 -12.04 -8.14
C ARG A 91 -5.60 -11.07 -6.97
N ASP A 92 -6.25 -9.91 -7.10
CA ASP A 92 -6.60 -9.06 -5.95
C ASP A 92 -7.81 -9.67 -5.24
N CYS A 93 -7.60 -10.10 -4.01
CA CYS A 93 -8.60 -10.72 -3.14
C CYS A 93 -9.38 -9.70 -2.30
N GLY A 94 -9.13 -8.40 -2.49
CA GLY A 94 -9.67 -7.32 -1.68
C GLY A 94 -11.14 -6.98 -1.81
N GLY A 95 -11.98 -7.94 -2.20
CA GLY A 95 -13.44 -7.76 -2.27
C GLY A 95 -13.91 -6.83 -3.39
N PHE A 96 -13.01 -6.37 -4.27
CA PHE A 96 -13.34 -5.54 -5.41
C PHE A 96 -12.66 -6.09 -6.66
N PRO A 97 -13.23 -7.13 -7.30
CA PRO A 97 -12.63 -7.75 -8.49
C PRO A 97 -12.35 -6.75 -9.62
N GLU A 98 -13.11 -5.66 -9.70
CA GLU A 98 -12.87 -4.55 -10.64
C GLU A 98 -11.76 -3.56 -10.23
N ARG A 99 -10.98 -3.85 -9.18
CA ARG A 99 -9.84 -3.04 -8.68
C ARG A 99 -8.48 -3.68 -8.95
N VAL A 100 -8.44 -4.85 -9.58
CA VAL A 100 -7.19 -5.31 -10.20
C VAL A 100 -6.91 -4.39 -11.37
N ILE A 101 -5.87 -3.56 -11.27
CA ILE A 101 -5.20 -3.05 -12.45
C ILE A 101 -4.04 -3.99 -12.67
N PRO A 102 -4.12 -4.89 -13.67
CA PRO A 102 -3.11 -5.92 -13.87
C PRO A 102 -1.70 -5.33 -13.88
N ARG A 103 -1.53 -4.17 -14.52
CA ARG A 103 -0.26 -3.44 -14.56
C ARG A 103 0.28 -3.04 -13.18
N LEU A 104 -0.54 -2.46 -12.30
CA LEU A 104 -0.10 -2.08 -10.95
C LEU A 104 0.18 -3.29 -10.06
N TRP A 105 -0.62 -4.33 -10.24
CA TRP A 105 -0.50 -5.54 -9.44
C TRP A 105 0.76 -6.33 -9.82
N ALA A 106 1.02 -6.48 -11.12
CA ALA A 106 2.25 -7.06 -11.65
C ALA A 106 3.47 -6.31 -11.11
N LEU A 107 3.52 -4.98 -11.21
CA LEU A 107 4.64 -4.19 -10.70
C LEU A 107 4.98 -4.43 -9.23
N TRP A 108 3.96 -4.61 -8.38
CA TRP A 108 4.22 -4.90 -6.97
C TRP A 108 4.81 -6.30 -6.78
N TRP A 109 4.25 -7.30 -7.48
CA TRP A 109 4.71 -8.69 -7.37
C TRP A 109 6.07 -8.91 -8.01
N ASP A 110 6.36 -8.27 -9.15
CA ASP A 110 7.66 -8.29 -9.80
C ASP A 110 8.72 -7.71 -8.84
N ALA A 111 8.48 -6.53 -8.28
CA ALA A 111 9.40 -5.94 -7.30
C ALA A 111 9.57 -6.80 -6.04
N PHE A 112 8.50 -7.44 -5.56
CA PHE A 112 8.58 -8.36 -4.42
C PHE A 112 9.45 -9.58 -4.75
N LEU A 113 9.19 -10.25 -5.88
CA LEU A 113 9.94 -11.43 -6.32
C LEU A 113 11.41 -11.09 -6.59
N ASP A 114 11.69 -9.98 -7.27
CA ASP A 114 13.06 -9.48 -7.48
C ASP A 114 13.80 -9.29 -6.15
N MET A 115 13.15 -8.70 -5.14
CA MET A 115 13.74 -8.54 -3.81
C MET A 115 13.95 -9.87 -3.08
N CYS A 116 13.06 -10.85 -3.30
CA CYS A 116 13.15 -12.18 -2.72
C CYS A 116 14.32 -12.97 -3.32
N GLU A 117 14.47 -12.92 -4.64
CA GLU A 117 15.56 -13.58 -5.36
C GLU A 117 16.92 -12.94 -5.02
N ALA A 118 16.97 -11.61 -4.93
CA ALA A 118 18.21 -10.87 -4.64
C ALA A 118 18.70 -10.98 -3.19
N LYS A 119 17.85 -11.39 -2.22
CA LYS A 119 18.20 -11.46 -0.79
C LYS A 119 17.95 -12.85 -0.21
N SER A 120 18.87 -13.77 -0.49
CA SER A 120 18.79 -15.15 0.02
C SER A 120 18.98 -15.33 1.54
N SER A 121 19.24 -14.25 2.32
CA SER A 121 19.52 -14.39 3.77
C SER A 121 18.84 -13.40 4.73
N LEU A 122 18.23 -12.30 4.26
CA LEU A 122 17.64 -11.27 5.14
C LEU A 122 16.11 -11.11 5.01
N VAL A 123 15.51 -11.68 3.97
CA VAL A 123 14.07 -11.57 3.72
C VAL A 123 13.51 -12.96 3.56
N VAL A 124 12.66 -13.38 4.51
CA VAL A 124 11.90 -14.61 4.35
C VAL A 124 10.67 -14.30 3.52
N CYS A 125 10.71 -14.68 2.25
CA CYS A 125 9.59 -14.52 1.35
C CYS A 125 8.68 -15.74 1.45
N HIS A 126 7.58 -15.60 2.18
CA HIS A 126 6.49 -16.56 2.14
C HIS A 126 5.32 -15.97 1.37
N SER A 127 4.97 -16.58 0.24
CA SER A 127 3.66 -16.35 -0.38
C SER A 127 2.60 -16.93 0.58
N PRO A 128 1.58 -16.16 1.00
CA PRO A 128 0.58 -16.62 1.98
C PRO A 128 -0.23 -17.84 1.54
N LEU A 129 -0.14 -18.20 0.26
CA LEU A 129 -0.93 -19.27 -0.35
C LEU A 129 -0.07 -20.43 -0.84
N GLU A 130 1.25 -20.38 -0.65
CA GLU A 130 2.15 -21.53 -0.82
C GLU A 130 2.41 -22.21 0.53
N SER A 131 1.35 -22.49 1.28
CA SER A 131 1.47 -23.45 2.38
C SER A 131 1.58 -24.87 1.80
N PRO A 132 2.60 -25.67 2.14
CA PRO A 132 2.78 -27.02 1.62
C PRO A 132 1.81 -28.02 2.30
N SER A 133 0.51 -27.89 2.06
CA SER A 133 -0.50 -28.85 2.55
C SER A 133 -1.29 -29.57 1.45
N ALA A 134 -0.95 -29.40 0.17
CA ALA A 134 -1.60 -30.10 -0.94
C ALA A 134 -0.79 -31.29 -1.51
N ALA A 135 0.24 -31.78 -0.80
CA ALA A 135 1.09 -32.89 -1.27
C ALA A 135 1.00 -34.17 -0.41
N ALA A 136 -0.06 -34.34 0.38
CA ALA A 136 -0.31 -35.58 1.13
C ALA A 136 -1.69 -36.14 0.77
N GLY A 137 -1.72 -37.10 -0.15
CA GLY A 137 -2.90 -37.97 -0.31
C GLY A 137 -3.25 -38.42 -1.72
N ALA A 138 -2.33 -39.08 -2.44
CA ALA A 138 -2.72 -39.98 -3.54
C ALA A 138 -1.61 -41.00 -3.83
N HIS A 139 -1.22 -41.80 -2.82
CA HIS A 139 -0.54 -43.06 -3.06
C HIS A 139 -1.10 -44.13 -2.12
N GLY A 140 -1.68 -45.18 -2.71
CA GLY A 140 -1.92 -46.45 -2.03
C GLY A 140 -3.36 -46.97 -2.17
N GLY A 141 -3.54 -47.98 -3.00
CA GLY A 141 -4.75 -48.81 -3.01
C GLY A 141 -4.88 -49.59 -4.30
N ARG A 142 -4.61 -50.89 -4.22
CA ARG A 142 -4.61 -51.87 -5.31
C ARG A 142 -5.98 -52.07 -5.95
#